data_AF-A0A962GSW1-F1
#
_entry.id   AF-A0A962GSW1-F1
#
_cell.length_a   1.000
_cell.length_b   1.000
_cell.length_c   1.000
_cell.angle_alpha   90.00
_cell.angle_beta   90.00
_cell.angle_gamma   90.00
#
_symmetry.space_group_name_H-M   'P 1'
#
loop_
_entity.id
_entity.type
_entity.pdbx_description
1 polymer ?
#
loop_
_entity_poly.entity_id
_entity_poly.type
_entity_poly.pdbx_seq_one_letter_code
_entity_poly.pdbx_strand_id
1 'polypeptide(L)'
;KTGGLVFSQRVLLALTQAGISREDAYRIVQRNAMKVWESRGKKTLQSLLEKDKDVTAKLDKKALKSIFDYTHYTANVEKILRRALT
;
A
#
# COMPACT_ATOMS: atom_id res chain seq x y z
N LYS A 1 -10.28 10.66 8.17
CA LYS A 1 -9.72 9.32 7.87
C LYS A 1 -8.82 9.44 6.64
N THR A 2 -7.60 8.89 6.67
CA THR A 2 -6.58 9.05 5.61
C THR A 2 -6.77 8.11 4.41
N GLY A 3 -7.87 7.37 4.32
CA GLY A 3 -8.19 6.51 3.16
C GLY A 3 -7.16 5.41 2.86
N GLY A 4 -6.30 5.03 3.81
CA GLY A 4 -5.25 4.02 3.59
C GLY A 4 -3.94 4.56 3.01
N LEU A 5 -3.72 5.88 3.00
CA LEU A 5 -2.47 6.49 2.49
C LEU A 5 -1.21 6.05 3.23
N VAL A 6 -1.31 5.56 4.47
CA VAL A 6 -0.17 5.01 5.24
C VAL A 6 0.50 3.82 4.54
N PHE A 7 -0.24 3.11 3.68
CA PHE A 7 0.26 1.96 2.93
C PHE A 7 1.00 2.35 1.64
N SER A 8 1.08 3.63 1.29
CA SER A 8 1.66 4.09 0.02
C SER A 8 3.10 3.57 -0.21
N GLN A 9 3.91 3.48 0.84
CA GLN A 9 5.26 2.91 0.76
C GLN A 9 5.24 1.40 0.47
N ARG A 10 4.34 0.63 1.10
CA ARG A 10 4.22 -0.82 0.84
C ARG A 10 3.69 -1.07 -0.57
N VAL A 11 2.77 -0.25 -1.06
CA VAL A 11 2.31 -0.30 -2.45
C VAL A 11 3.47 -0.04 -3.41
N LEU A 12 4.27 1.00 -3.17
CA LEU A 12 5.46 1.29 -3.98
C LEU A 12 6.40 0.08 -4.07
N LEU A 13 6.74 -0.50 -2.93
CA LEU A 13 7.62 -1.67 -2.86
C LEU A 13 7.03 -2.87 -3.60
N ALA A 14 5.74 -3.17 -3.40
CA ALA A 14 5.08 -4.28 -4.06
C ALA A 14 5.06 -4.13 -5.59
N LEU A 15 4.82 -2.92 -6.10
CA LEU A 15 4.87 -2.64 -7.53
C LEU A 15 6.28 -2.84 -8.10
N THR A 16 7.31 -2.37 -7.38
CA THR A 16 8.70 -2.59 -7.81
C THR A 16 9.10 -4.07 -7.80
N GLN A 17 8.64 -4.83 -6.80
CA GLN A 17 8.87 -6.27 -6.71
C GLN A 17 8.13 -7.05 -7.81
N ALA A 18 6.99 -6.54 -8.28
CA ALA A 18 6.25 -7.07 -9.42
C ALA A 18 6.84 -6.66 -10.79
N GLY A 19 8.01 -6.02 -10.81
CA GLY A 19 8.75 -5.67 -12.03
C GLY A 19 8.34 -4.35 -12.67
N ILE A 20 7.62 -3.47 -11.96
CA ILE A 20 7.40 -2.09 -12.41
C ILE A 20 8.63 -1.26 -12.07
N SER A 21 9.05 -0.37 -12.97
CA SER A 21 10.16 0.54 -12.70
C SER A 21 9.86 1.39 -11.45
N ARG A 22 10.90 1.79 -10.71
CA ARG A 22 10.72 2.61 -9.50
C ARG A 22 9.99 3.93 -9.83
N GLU A 23 10.33 4.54 -10.95
CA GLU A 23 9.71 5.77 -11.41
C GLU A 23 8.21 5.59 -11.73
N ASP A 24 7.85 4.55 -12.47
CA ASP A 24 6.45 4.26 -12.79
C ASP A 24 5.66 3.89 -11.54
N ALA A 25 6.27 3.13 -10.62
CA ALA A 25 5.67 2.81 -9.34
C ALA A 25 5.36 4.09 -8.53
N TYR A 26 6.27 5.07 -8.52
CA TYR A 26 6.00 6.38 -7.90
C TYR A 26 4.85 7.10 -8.57
N ARG A 27 4.81 7.17 -9.91
CA ARG A 27 3.72 7.83 -10.67
C ARG A 27 2.37 7.18 -10.36
N ILE A 28 2.31 5.84 -10.32
CA ILE A 28 1.11 5.06 -10.01
C ILE A 28 0.65 5.33 -8.57
N VAL A 29 1.56 5.29 -7.59
CA VAL A 29 1.20 5.56 -6.19
C VAL A 29 0.71 7.00 -6.02
N GLN A 30 1.43 7.96 -6.59
CA GLN A 30 1.09 9.39 -6.48
C GLN A 30 -0.28 9.70 -7.10
N ARG A 31 -0.56 9.23 -8.33
CA ARG A 31 -1.84 9.51 -8.99
C ARG A 31 -3.05 8.93 -8.25
N ASN A 32 -2.87 7.79 -7.58
CA ASN A 32 -3.94 7.18 -6.77
C ASN A 32 -4.06 7.84 -5.40
N ALA A 33 -2.93 8.20 -4.76
CA ALA A 33 -2.91 8.93 -3.50
C ALA A 33 -3.58 10.31 -3.61
N MET A 34 -3.34 11.05 -4.70
CA MET A 34 -3.97 12.34 -4.94
C MET A 34 -5.50 12.23 -5.02
N LYS A 35 -6.03 11.20 -5.71
CA LYS A 35 -7.48 10.94 -5.77
C LYS A 35 -8.08 10.65 -4.39
N VAL A 36 -7.35 9.98 -3.49
CA VAL A 36 -7.79 9.80 -2.09
C VAL A 36 -7.88 11.15 -1.40
N TRP A 37 -6.83 11.98 -1.54
CA TRP A 37 -6.75 13.30 -0.94
C TRP A 37 -7.88 14.24 -1.39
N GLU A 38 -8.08 14.35 -2.71
CA GLU A 38 -9.16 15.14 -3.32
C GLU A 38 -10.55 14.68 -2.88
N SER A 39 -10.73 13.37 -2.69
CA SER A 39 -11.99 12.83 -2.17
C SER A 39 -12.20 13.06 -0.67
N ARG A 40 -11.28 13.75 0.02
CA ARG A 40 -11.25 13.91 1.48
C ARG A 40 -11.32 12.56 2.23
N GLY A 41 -10.68 11.54 1.66
CA GLY A 41 -10.65 10.19 2.22
C GLY A 41 -11.95 9.39 2.08
N LYS A 42 -12.91 9.85 1.25
CA LYS A 42 -14.11 9.07 0.90
C LYS A 42 -13.78 7.86 0.02
N LYS A 43 -12.77 8.00 -0.85
CA LYS A 43 -12.18 6.88 -1.61
C LYS A 43 -11.00 6.32 -0.82
N THR A 44 -10.76 5.01 -0.94
CA THR A 44 -9.59 4.37 -0.34
C THR A 44 -8.52 4.12 -1.40
N LEU A 45 -7.25 4.17 -0.99
CA LEU A 45 -6.11 3.86 -1.85
C LEU A 45 -6.25 2.46 -2.45
N GLN A 46 -6.66 1.48 -1.63
CA GLN A 46 -6.94 0.12 -2.09
C GLN A 46 -7.98 0.10 -3.22
N SER A 47 -9.14 0.74 -3.03
CA SER A 47 -10.21 0.72 -4.04
C SER A 47 -9.83 1.39 -5.36
N LEU A 48 -8.89 2.33 -5.32
CA LEU A 48 -8.39 3.02 -6.50
C LEU A 48 -7.35 2.17 -7.24
N LEU A 49 -6.45 1.51 -6.51
CA LEU A 49 -5.47 0.58 -7.06
C LEU A 49 -6.14 -0.67 -7.67
N GLU A 50 -7.22 -1.19 -7.08
CA GLU A 50 -8.00 -2.30 -7.65
C GLU A 50 -8.66 -1.94 -8.99
N LYS A 51 -8.79 -0.65 -9.32
CA LYS A 51 -9.34 -0.14 -10.58
C LYS A 51 -8.27 0.37 -11.54
N ASP A 52 -7.01 0.38 -11.11
CA ASP A 52 -5.90 0.88 -11.89
C ASP A 52 -5.31 -0.25 -12.74
N LYS A 53 -5.39 -0.12 -14.07
CA LYS A 53 -4.96 -1.16 -15.01
C LYS A 53 -3.46 -1.45 -14.94
N ASP A 54 -2.64 -0.44 -14.66
CA ASP A 54 -1.18 -0.65 -14.56
C ASP A 54 -0.82 -1.46 -13.31
N VAL A 55 -1.68 -1.40 -12.28
CA VAL A 55 -1.57 -2.19 -11.06
C VAL A 55 -2.12 -3.59 -11.26
N THR A 56 -3.36 -3.72 -11.78
CA THR A 56 -4.02 -5.03 -11.92
C THR A 56 -3.40 -5.91 -13.00
N ALA A 57 -2.63 -5.33 -13.93
CA ALA A 57 -1.79 -6.09 -14.85
C ALA A 57 -0.60 -6.80 -14.18
N LYS A 58 -0.22 -6.39 -12.96
CA LYS A 58 0.98 -6.91 -12.25
C LYS A 58 0.67 -7.55 -10.91
N LEU A 59 -0.37 -7.08 -10.21
CA LEU A 59 -0.78 -7.56 -8.90
C LEU A 59 -2.22 -8.04 -8.97
N ASP A 60 -2.44 -9.30 -8.61
CA ASP A 60 -3.79 -9.83 -8.46
C ASP A 60 -4.49 -9.24 -7.21
N LYS A 61 -5.79 -9.49 -7.10
CA LYS A 61 -6.61 -8.97 -6.00
C LYS A 61 -6.15 -9.48 -4.62
N LYS A 62 -5.60 -10.69 -4.54
CA LYS A 62 -5.14 -11.29 -3.28
C LYS A 62 -3.84 -10.63 -2.81
N ALA A 63 -2.89 -10.47 -3.72
CA ALA A 63 -1.64 -9.76 -3.52
C ALA A 63 -1.93 -8.31 -3.08
N LEU A 64 -2.83 -7.62 -3.79
CA LEU A 64 -3.19 -6.26 -3.43
C LEU A 64 -3.81 -6.15 -2.04
N LYS A 65 -4.75 -7.06 -1.70
CA LYS A 65 -5.38 -7.10 -0.36
C LYS A 65 -4.35 -7.31 0.76
N SER A 66 -3.34 -8.16 0.53
CA SER A 66 -2.29 -8.42 1.53
C SER A 66 -1.43 -7.20 1.88
N ILE A 67 -1.30 -6.24 0.94
CA ILE A 67 -0.56 -4.99 1.16
C ILE A 67 -1.25 -4.14 2.24
N PHE A 68 -2.59 -4.19 2.31
CA PHE A 68 -3.41 -3.42 3.24
C PHE A 68 -3.68 -4.16 4.57
N ASP A 69 -3.07 -5.32 4.78
CA ASP A 69 -3.18 -6.04 6.04
C ASP A 69 -2.28 -5.41 7.11
N TYR A 70 -2.89 -5.01 8.23
CA TYR A 70 -2.23 -4.39 9.37
C TYR A 70 -1.47 -5.39 10.25
N THR A 71 -1.78 -6.69 10.19
CA THR A 71 -1.06 -7.72 10.98
C THR A 71 0.43 -7.79 10.66
N HIS A 72 0.83 -7.37 9.45
CA HIS A 72 2.24 -7.23 9.09
C HIS A 72 3.00 -6.19 9.92
N TYR A 73 2.32 -5.15 10.43
CA TYR A 73 2.97 -4.10 11.24
C TYR A 73 3.15 -4.50 12.71
N THR A 74 2.38 -5.46 13.21
CA THR A 74 2.46 -5.92 14.60
C THR A 74 3.34 -7.16 14.79
N ALA A 75 3.77 -7.81 13.71
CA ALA A 75 4.56 -9.04 13.75
C ALA A 75 5.86 -8.94 14.58
N ASN A 76 6.47 -7.75 14.68
CA ASN A 76 7.71 -7.54 15.44
C ASN A 76 7.49 -6.91 16.82
N VAL A 77 6.26 -6.53 17.17
CA VAL A 77 5.96 -5.80 18.43
C VAL A 77 6.33 -6.65 19.63
N GLU A 78 6.01 -7.94 19.63
CA GLU A 78 6.41 -8.84 20.73
C GLU A 78 7.93 -8.95 20.88
N LYS A 79 8.66 -9.03 19.75
CA LYS A 79 10.13 -9.16 19.77
C LYS A 79 10.80 -7.91 20.34
N ILE A 80 10.26 -6.73 20.05
CA ILE A 80 10.75 -5.45 20.56
C ILE A 80 10.40 -5.31 22.06
N LEU A 81 9.15 -5.61 22.44
CA LEU A 81 8.72 -5.54 23.85
C LEU A 81 9.52 -6.49 24.75
N ARG A 82 9.79 -7.72 24.30
CA ARG A 82 10.65 -8.65 25.06
C ARG A 82 12.03 -8.07 25.32
N ARG A 83 12.68 -7.45 24.33
CA ARG A 83 14.02 -6.83 24.48
C ARG A 83 14.05 -5.58 25.35
N ALA A 84 12.95 -4.86 25.47
CA ALA A 84 12.88 -3.64 26.29
C ALA A 84 12.52 -3.91 27.75
N LEU A 85 11.88 -5.06 28.02
CA LEU A 85 11.45 -5.52 29.35
C LEU A 85 12.39 -6.59 29.94
N THR A 86 13.53 -6.84 29.31
CA THR A 86 14.69 -7.56 29.88
C THR A 86 15.87 -6.61 29.98
#